data_AF-R9JC29-F1
#
_entry.id   AF-R9JC29-F1
#
_cell.length_a   1.000
_cell.length_b   1.000
_cell.length_c   1.000
_cell.angle_alpha   90.00
_cell.angle_beta   90.00
_cell.angle_gamma   90.00
#
_symmetry.space_group_name_H-M   'P 1'
#
loop_
_entity.id
_entity.type
_entity.pdbx_description
1 polymer ?
#
loop_
_entity_poly.entity_id
_entity_poly.type
_entity_poly.pdbx_seq_one_letter_code
_entity_poly.pdbx_strand_id
1 'polypeptide(L)'
;MFSVAPLEIFASKTVALLTRTAPRDLYDMHNMVKYGLFDESEEEMFRKCAVFYSAIGPEQPPKKFELDNIGKLSSSQIKRDLVPVLRKGERFDLELVQQEVRDYLASILIPTKEEELFWKAFSEGTYYPHWIFGESNEFANIARHPMALWKCRNKTENTISLDKGK
;
A
#
# COMPACT_ATOMS: atom_id res chain seq x y z
N MET A 1 19.08 13.97 3.38
CA MET A 1 17.64 14.16 3.07
C MET A 1 17.29 13.14 2.00
N PHE A 2 16.97 11.91 2.41
CA PHE A 2 16.45 10.92 1.48
C PHE A 2 15.07 11.40 1.04
N SER A 3 14.91 11.57 -0.28
CA SER A 3 13.62 11.89 -0.88
C SER A 3 12.65 10.75 -0.56
N VAL A 4 11.44 11.07 -0.14
CA VAL A 4 10.37 10.10 0.20
C VAL A 4 9.88 9.33 -1.04
N ALA A 5 10.36 9.70 -2.24
CA ALA A 5 9.94 9.11 -3.51
C ALA A 5 10.13 7.58 -3.63
N PRO A 6 11.26 6.96 -3.24
CA PRO A 6 11.37 5.49 -3.29
C PRO A 6 10.40 4.81 -2.33
N LEU A 7 10.21 5.35 -1.12
CA LEU A 7 9.28 4.82 -0.12
C LEU A 7 7.84 4.89 -0.61
N GLU A 8 7.42 6.01 -1.19
CA GLU A 8 6.09 6.18 -1.78
C GLU A 8 5.84 5.21 -2.95
N ILE A 9 6.85 5.02 -3.80
CA ILE A 9 6.77 4.08 -4.93
C ILE A 9 6.60 2.66 -4.41
N PHE A 10 7.45 2.20 -3.49
CA PHE A 10 7.36 0.85 -2.95
C PHE A 10 6.09 0.64 -2.12
N ALA A 11 5.62 1.66 -1.40
CA ALA A 11 4.36 1.60 -0.67
C ALA A 11 3.18 1.42 -1.63
N SER A 12 3.15 2.18 -2.73
CA SER A 12 2.13 2.04 -3.78
C SER A 12 2.17 0.66 -4.44
N LYS A 13 3.37 0.12 -4.69
CA LYS A 13 3.57 -1.24 -5.21
C LYS A 13 3.09 -2.30 -4.23
N THR A 14 3.35 -2.12 -2.94
CA THR A 14 2.88 -3.01 -1.88
C THR A 14 1.35 -3.04 -1.85
N VAL A 15 0.70 -1.87 -1.87
CA VAL A 15 -0.77 -1.80 -1.96
C VAL A 15 -1.30 -2.46 -3.22
N ALA A 16 -0.64 -2.27 -4.38
CA ALA A 16 -1.02 -2.94 -5.62
C ALA A 16 -0.87 -4.47 -5.54
N LEU A 17 0.23 -4.96 -4.96
CA LEU A 17 0.47 -6.38 -4.70
C LEU A 17 -0.64 -6.97 -3.81
N LEU A 18 -0.95 -6.31 -2.70
CA LEU A 18 -1.95 -6.79 -1.73
C LEU A 18 -3.38 -6.75 -2.27
N THR A 19 -3.69 -5.88 -3.23
CA THR A 19 -5.07 -5.69 -3.72
C THR A 19 -5.33 -6.38 -5.05
N ARG A 20 -4.32 -6.45 -5.93
CA ARG A 20 -4.44 -6.95 -7.30
C ARG A 20 -3.56 -8.16 -7.58
N THR A 21 -2.76 -8.63 -6.61
CA THR A 21 -1.88 -9.80 -6.77
C THR A 21 -1.00 -9.67 -8.01
N ALA A 22 -0.23 -8.58 -8.09
CA ALA A 22 0.55 -8.24 -9.27
C ALA A 22 1.92 -8.94 -9.28
N PRO A 23 2.23 -9.82 -10.26
CA PRO A 23 3.50 -10.58 -10.30
C PRO A 23 4.78 -9.74 -10.29
N ARG A 24 4.77 -8.60 -10.98
CA ARG A 24 5.93 -7.71 -11.06
C ARG A 24 6.17 -6.97 -9.76
N ASP A 25 5.11 -6.55 -9.08
CA ASP A 25 5.25 -5.91 -7.77
C ASP A 25 5.76 -6.93 -6.74
N LEU A 26 5.37 -8.22 -6.80
CA LEU A 26 5.99 -9.26 -5.97
C LEU A 26 7.51 -9.35 -6.19
N TYR A 27 7.94 -9.32 -7.45
CA TYR A 27 9.36 -9.36 -7.80
C TYR A 27 10.12 -8.11 -7.33
N ASP A 28 9.51 -6.92 -7.47
CA ASP A 28 10.09 -5.68 -6.98
C ASP A 28 10.23 -5.69 -5.45
N MET A 29 9.21 -6.18 -4.73
CA MET A 29 9.25 -6.34 -3.28
C MET A 29 10.31 -7.36 -2.86
N HIS A 30 10.44 -8.48 -3.55
CA HIS A 30 11.50 -9.46 -3.29
C HIS A 30 12.89 -8.83 -3.41
N ASN A 31 13.14 -8.07 -4.48
CA ASN A 31 14.43 -7.40 -4.64
C ASN A 31 14.66 -6.34 -3.57
N MET A 32 13.63 -5.58 -3.20
CA MET A 32 13.71 -4.60 -2.13
C MET A 32 14.16 -5.24 -0.80
N VAL A 33 13.55 -6.37 -0.44
CA VAL A 33 13.90 -7.15 0.76
C VAL A 33 15.30 -7.74 0.64
N LYS A 34 15.59 -8.43 -0.47
CA LYS A 34 16.86 -9.10 -0.73
C LYS A 34 18.07 -8.17 -0.68
N TYR A 35 17.92 -6.94 -1.18
CA TYR A 35 19.00 -5.95 -1.18
C TYR A 35 18.97 -5.01 0.04
N GLY A 36 18.01 -5.19 0.96
CA GLY A 36 17.91 -4.37 2.18
C GLY A 36 17.81 -2.89 1.88
N LEU A 37 16.86 -2.49 1.02
CA LEU A 37 16.80 -1.11 0.54
C LEU A 37 16.39 -0.07 1.59
N PHE A 38 15.79 -0.49 2.70
CA PHE A 38 15.28 0.39 3.75
C PHE A 38 15.89 0.02 5.10
N ASP A 39 16.27 1.04 5.87
CA ASP A 39 16.59 0.90 7.29
C ASP A 39 15.36 1.01 8.20
N GLU A 40 15.53 0.81 9.51
CA GLU A 40 14.44 0.85 10.50
C GLU A 40 13.64 2.17 10.49
N SER A 41 14.33 3.31 10.26
CA SER A 41 13.65 4.61 10.18
C SER A 41 12.86 4.77 8.88
N GLU A 42 13.36 4.18 7.80
CA GLU A 42 12.69 4.14 6.50
C GLU A 42 11.51 3.14 6.50
N GLU A 43 11.59 2.04 7.24
CA GLU A 43 10.50 1.08 7.41
C GLU A 43 9.28 1.70 8.09
N GLU A 44 9.47 2.57 9.10
CA GLU A 44 8.37 3.31 9.72
C GLU A 44 7.68 4.23 8.70
N MET A 45 8.46 4.96 7.90
CA MET A 45 7.91 5.84 6.86
C MET A 45 7.25 5.04 5.73
N PHE A 46 7.83 3.90 5.35
CA PHE A 46 7.26 2.98 4.37
C PHE A 46 5.88 2.48 4.81
N ARG A 47 5.73 2.11 6.09
CA ARG A 47 4.45 1.74 6.71
C ARG A 47 3.44 2.89 6.63
N LYS A 48 3.83 4.11 7.00
CA LYS A 48 2.98 5.32 6.89
C LYS A 48 2.51 5.56 5.45
N CYS A 49 3.42 5.50 4.48
CA CYS A 49 3.08 5.59 3.06
C CYS A 49 2.11 4.47 2.63
N ALA A 50 2.33 3.22 3.07
CA ALA A 50 1.46 2.10 2.74
C ALA A 50 0.04 2.27 3.30
N VAL A 51 -0.09 2.74 4.56
CA VAL A 51 -1.38 3.09 5.17
C VAL A 51 -2.09 4.14 4.32
N PHE A 52 -1.40 5.21 3.97
CA PHE A 52 -1.94 6.31 3.17
C PHE A 52 -2.43 5.84 1.78
N TYR A 53 -1.57 5.17 1.01
CA TYR A 53 -1.92 4.71 -0.34
C TYR A 53 -2.93 3.57 -0.34
N SER A 54 -3.05 2.80 0.73
CA SER A 54 -4.09 1.76 0.85
C SER A 54 -5.49 2.35 1.00
N ALA A 55 -5.62 3.59 1.50
CA ALA A 55 -6.90 4.30 1.50
C ALA A 55 -7.23 4.94 0.15
N ILE A 56 -6.19 5.42 -0.57
CA ILE A 56 -6.37 6.22 -1.80
C ILE A 56 -6.42 5.35 -3.05
N GLY A 57 -5.71 4.24 -3.11
CA GLY A 57 -5.66 3.39 -4.30
C GLY A 57 -6.99 2.68 -4.57
N PRO A 58 -7.43 1.76 -3.69
CA PRO A 58 -8.66 0.98 -3.84
C PRO A 58 -9.94 1.81 -3.71
N GLU A 59 -11.08 1.24 -4.12
CA GLU A 59 -12.39 1.91 -3.98
C GLU A 59 -12.74 2.27 -2.54
N GLN A 60 -12.41 1.35 -1.60
CA GLN A 60 -12.61 1.55 -0.17
C GLN A 60 -11.31 1.32 0.59
N PRO A 61 -11.04 2.11 1.66
CA PRO A 61 -9.96 1.84 2.58
C PRO A 61 -10.09 0.46 3.21
N PRO A 62 -8.96 -0.24 3.45
CA PRO A 62 -8.98 -1.51 4.15
C PRO A 62 -9.27 -1.32 5.64
N LYS A 63 -9.62 -2.42 6.32
CA LYS A 63 -9.62 -2.51 7.79
C LYS A 63 -8.31 -3.08 8.35
N LYS A 64 -7.57 -3.80 7.51
CA LYS A 64 -6.28 -4.43 7.78
C LYS A 64 -5.56 -4.70 6.45
N PHE A 65 -4.25 -4.88 6.49
CA PHE A 65 -3.52 -5.38 5.33
C PHE A 65 -3.78 -6.87 5.10
N GLU A 66 -4.29 -7.22 3.92
CA GLU A 66 -4.61 -8.61 3.56
C GLU A 66 -3.39 -9.34 2.97
N LEU A 67 -2.39 -9.62 3.80
CA LEU A 67 -1.13 -10.27 3.38
C LEU A 67 -1.34 -11.66 2.77
N ASP A 68 -2.44 -12.34 3.13
CA ASP A 68 -2.83 -13.63 2.54
C ASP A 68 -3.04 -13.56 1.03
N ASN A 69 -3.31 -12.37 0.47
CA ASN A 69 -3.44 -12.20 -0.97
C ASN A 69 -2.13 -12.49 -1.72
N ILE A 70 -0.96 -12.34 -1.09
CA ILE A 70 0.33 -12.66 -1.71
C ILE A 70 0.36 -14.13 -2.14
N GLY A 71 -0.14 -15.03 -1.28
CA GLY A 71 -0.21 -16.48 -1.55
C GLY A 71 -1.17 -16.88 -2.66
N LYS A 72 -2.04 -15.97 -3.12
CA LYS A 72 -2.98 -16.23 -4.23
C LYS A 72 -2.33 -16.12 -5.61
N LEU A 73 -1.11 -15.57 -5.69
CA LEU A 73 -0.35 -15.52 -6.93
C LEU A 73 -0.03 -16.95 -7.40
N SER A 74 -0.39 -17.24 -8.65
CA SER A 74 -0.19 -18.55 -9.27
C SER A 74 1.02 -18.58 -10.19
N SER A 75 1.63 -19.75 -10.36
CA SER A 75 2.73 -19.94 -11.33
C SER A 75 2.33 -19.59 -12.77
N SER A 76 1.04 -19.68 -13.11
CA SER A 76 0.51 -19.26 -14.41
C SER A 76 0.64 -17.75 -14.62
N GLN A 77 0.25 -16.94 -13.61
CA GLN A 77 0.43 -15.48 -13.65
C GLN A 77 1.91 -15.11 -13.72
N ILE A 78 2.77 -15.80 -12.96
CA ILE A 78 4.23 -15.58 -13.03
C ILE A 78 4.77 -15.83 -14.45
N LYS A 79 4.41 -16.97 -15.05
CA LYS A 79 4.85 -17.32 -16.41
C LYS A 79 4.40 -16.30 -17.46
N ARG A 80 3.19 -15.76 -17.32
CA ARG A 80 2.62 -14.82 -18.29
C ARG A 80 3.17 -13.40 -18.09
N ASP A 81 3.21 -12.93 -16.86
CA ASP A 81 3.34 -11.49 -16.57
C ASP A 81 4.74 -11.10 -16.05
N LEU A 82 5.51 -12.05 -15.49
CA LEU A 82 6.86 -11.82 -14.95
C LEU A 82 7.97 -12.45 -15.79
N VAL A 83 7.87 -13.72 -16.19
CA VAL A 83 8.95 -14.42 -16.92
C VAL A 83 9.46 -13.65 -18.17
N PRO A 84 8.60 -13.01 -18.99
CA PRO A 84 9.07 -12.26 -20.17
C PRO A 84 9.97 -11.06 -19.85
N VAL A 85 9.97 -10.57 -18.61
CA VAL A 85 10.78 -9.41 -18.19
C VAL A 85 11.97 -9.77 -17.31
N LEU A 86 12.10 -11.04 -16.92
CA LEU A 86 13.25 -11.52 -16.15
C LEU A 86 14.52 -11.53 -17.00
N ARG A 87 15.67 -11.38 -16.36
CA ARG A 87 16.95 -11.51 -17.05
C ARG A 87 17.13 -12.95 -17.53
N LYS A 88 17.79 -13.12 -18.68
CA LYS A 88 18.01 -14.45 -19.26
C LYS A 88 18.76 -15.34 -18.25
N GLY A 89 18.16 -16.46 -17.88
CA GLY A 89 18.73 -17.44 -16.94
C GLY A 89 18.41 -17.17 -15.46
N GLU A 90 17.71 -16.08 -15.15
CA GLU A 90 17.23 -15.80 -13.80
C GLU A 90 16.13 -16.78 -13.41
N ARG A 91 16.29 -17.39 -12.23
CA ARG A 91 15.29 -18.31 -11.66
C ARG A 91 14.44 -17.54 -10.66
N PHE A 92 13.13 -17.76 -10.72
CA PHE A 92 12.17 -17.18 -9.79
C PHE A 92 11.41 -18.32 -9.11
N ASP A 93 11.70 -18.53 -7.83
CA ASP A 93 11.00 -19.48 -6.98
C ASP A 93 9.81 -18.78 -6.32
N LEU A 94 8.61 -19.07 -6.81
CA LEU A 94 7.40 -18.37 -6.37
C LEU A 94 7.11 -18.61 -4.89
N GLU A 95 7.24 -19.84 -4.41
CA GLU A 95 6.86 -20.19 -3.03
C GLU A 95 7.80 -19.52 -2.04
N LEU A 96 9.11 -19.62 -2.30
CA LEU A 96 10.13 -18.95 -1.50
C LEU A 96 9.94 -17.43 -1.50
N VAL A 97 9.74 -16.83 -2.67
CA VAL A 97 9.56 -15.37 -2.80
C VAL A 97 8.28 -14.90 -2.11
N GLN A 98 7.17 -15.63 -2.24
CA GLN A 98 5.92 -15.31 -1.55
C GLN A 98 6.12 -15.31 -0.03
N GLN A 99 6.82 -16.32 0.49
CA GLN A 99 7.09 -16.43 1.92
C GLN A 99 7.97 -15.28 2.41
N GLU A 100 9.11 -15.02 1.77
CA GLU A 100 10.03 -13.94 2.16
C GLU A 100 9.34 -12.57 2.18
N VAL A 101 8.60 -12.24 1.13
CA VAL A 101 7.91 -10.94 1.03
C VAL A 101 6.78 -10.86 2.06
N ARG A 102 6.06 -11.96 2.29
CA ARG A 102 4.99 -12.01 3.30
C ARG A 102 5.56 -11.80 4.71
N ASP A 103 6.64 -12.48 5.04
CA ASP A 103 7.25 -12.42 6.38
C ASP A 103 7.78 -11.01 6.67
N TYR A 104 8.48 -10.40 5.70
CA TYR A 104 8.93 -9.01 5.80
C TYR A 104 7.76 -8.02 5.93
N LEU A 105 6.73 -8.13 5.09
CA LEU A 105 5.59 -7.22 5.19
C LEU A 105 4.79 -7.43 6.49
N ALA A 106 4.77 -8.64 7.03
CA ALA A 106 4.13 -8.91 8.32
C ALA A 106 4.86 -8.27 9.51
N SER A 107 6.19 -8.12 9.44
CA SER A 107 6.93 -7.43 10.50
C SER A 107 6.77 -5.92 10.45
N ILE A 108 6.57 -5.34 9.26
CA ILE A 108 6.54 -3.88 9.08
C ILE A 108 5.13 -3.31 8.99
N LEU A 109 4.19 -3.96 8.31
CA LEU A 109 2.84 -3.44 8.07
C LEU A 109 1.88 -3.69 9.23
N ILE A 110 2.24 -3.15 10.39
CA ILE A 110 1.44 -3.18 11.62
C ILE A 110 0.92 -1.76 11.88
N PRO A 111 -0.33 -1.44 11.49
CA PRO A 111 -0.89 -0.10 11.69
C PRO A 111 -0.94 0.29 13.17
N THR A 112 -0.75 1.58 13.46
CA THR A 112 -1.07 2.11 14.79
C THR A 112 -2.59 2.33 14.92
N LYS A 113 -3.04 2.60 16.14
CA LYS A 113 -4.44 2.94 16.39
C LYS A 113 -4.88 4.20 15.62
N GLU A 114 -4.00 5.19 15.52
CA GLU A 114 -4.25 6.44 14.79
C GLU A 114 -4.38 6.17 13.28
N GLU A 115 -3.55 5.29 12.73
CA GLU A 115 -3.60 4.88 11.33
C GLU A 115 -4.88 4.07 11.01
N GLU A 116 -5.33 3.22 11.92
CA GLU A 116 -6.64 2.54 11.81
C GLU A 116 -7.81 3.53 11.87
N LEU A 117 -7.73 4.53 12.77
CA LEU A 117 -8.69 5.63 12.83
C LEU A 117 -8.71 6.41 11.52
N PHE A 118 -7.55 6.62 10.90
CA PHE A 118 -7.46 7.25 9.59
C PHE A 118 -8.23 6.47 8.53
N TRP A 119 -8.03 5.15 8.43
CA TRP A 119 -8.81 4.33 7.49
C TRP A 119 -10.31 4.44 7.74
N LYS A 120 -10.72 4.39 9.01
CA LYS A 120 -12.12 4.53 9.38
C LYS A 120 -12.69 5.89 8.95
N ALA A 121 -12.06 7.00 9.33
CA ALA A 121 -12.53 8.33 8.95
C ALA A 121 -12.54 8.53 7.43
N PHE A 122 -11.51 8.03 6.72
CA PHE A 122 -11.46 8.09 5.25
C PHE A 122 -12.58 7.27 4.60
N SER A 123 -12.98 6.16 5.23
CA SER A 123 -14.13 5.37 4.78
C SER A 123 -15.45 6.15 4.93
N GLU A 124 -15.52 7.04 5.93
CA GLU A 124 -16.67 7.91 6.24
C GLU A 124 -16.63 9.26 5.49
N GLY A 125 -15.65 9.47 4.60
CA GLY A 125 -15.52 10.68 3.79
C GLY A 125 -14.82 11.85 4.49
N THR A 126 -14.10 11.58 5.59
CA THR A 126 -13.32 12.60 6.30
C THR A 126 -11.83 12.32 6.20
N TYR A 127 -11.04 13.36 5.93
CA TYR A 127 -9.60 13.22 5.65
C TYR A 127 -8.74 13.79 6.77
N TYR A 128 -8.09 12.91 7.56
CA TYR A 128 -7.22 13.27 8.68
C TYR A 128 -5.79 12.73 8.53
N PRO A 129 -5.02 13.25 7.56
CA PRO A 129 -3.68 12.75 7.28
C PRO A 129 -2.68 12.89 8.43
N HIS A 130 -2.92 13.81 9.37
CA HIS A 130 -2.06 14.03 10.54
C HIS A 130 -2.01 12.80 11.46
N TRP A 131 -3.01 11.91 11.42
CA TRP A 131 -2.97 10.65 12.15
C TRP A 131 -1.93 9.65 11.61
N ILE A 132 -1.45 9.83 10.39
CA ILE A 132 -0.35 9.03 9.80
C ILE A 132 0.98 9.76 9.96
N PHE A 133 1.03 11.03 9.54
CA PHE A 133 2.29 11.75 9.34
C PHE A 133 2.66 12.69 10.49
N GLY A 134 1.75 12.93 11.45
CA GLY A 134 1.98 13.92 12.51
C GLY A 134 2.28 15.32 11.94
N GLU A 135 3.20 16.04 12.58
CA GLU A 135 3.68 17.36 12.15
C GLU A 135 4.95 17.29 11.28
N SER A 136 5.06 16.25 10.44
CA SER A 136 6.23 16.06 9.59
C SER A 136 6.19 16.92 8.32
N ASN A 137 7.33 17.02 7.61
CA ASN A 137 7.38 17.71 6.32
C ASN A 137 6.51 17.00 5.26
N GLU A 138 6.40 15.68 5.35
CA GLU A 138 5.57 14.85 4.47
C GLU A 138 4.09 15.22 4.60
N PHE A 139 3.62 15.53 5.81
CA PHE A 139 2.26 16.00 6.05
C PHE A 139 1.93 17.21 5.17
N ALA A 140 2.84 18.17 5.01
CA ALA A 140 2.60 19.36 4.18
C ALA A 140 2.32 19.01 2.71
N ASN A 141 2.98 17.97 2.19
CA ASN A 141 2.81 17.51 0.80
C ASN A 141 1.47 16.81 0.58
N ILE A 142 1.00 16.04 1.57
CA ILE A 142 -0.20 15.21 1.45
C ILE A 142 -1.46 15.87 2.04
N ALA A 143 -1.33 16.92 2.85
CA ALA A 143 -2.47 17.60 3.50
C ALA A 143 -3.56 18.03 2.51
N ARG A 144 -3.19 18.37 1.27
CA ARG A 144 -4.12 18.73 0.19
C ARG A 144 -4.03 17.79 -1.01
N HIS A 145 -3.75 16.51 -0.78
CA HIS A 145 -3.62 15.52 -1.84
C HIS A 145 -4.93 15.45 -2.68
N PRO A 146 -4.90 15.80 -3.99
CA PRO A 146 -6.12 16.00 -4.78
C PRO A 146 -7.02 14.77 -4.82
N MET A 147 -6.44 13.58 -5.00
CA MET A 147 -7.20 12.33 -5.06
C MET A 147 -7.84 11.97 -3.71
N ALA A 148 -7.18 12.32 -2.59
CA ALA A 148 -7.69 12.03 -1.26
C ALA A 148 -8.94 12.87 -0.98
N LEU A 149 -8.85 14.17 -1.28
CA LEU A 149 -9.95 15.11 -1.15
C LEU A 149 -11.12 14.76 -2.07
N TRP A 150 -10.84 14.42 -3.32
CA TRP A 150 -11.87 13.99 -4.28
C TRP A 150 -12.63 12.74 -3.79
N LYS A 151 -11.93 11.72 -3.30
CA LYS A 151 -12.56 10.50 -2.78
C LYS A 151 -13.44 10.78 -1.57
N CYS A 152 -12.97 11.62 -0.66
CA CYS A 152 -13.74 11.98 0.53
C CYS A 152 -15.02 12.75 0.16
N ARG A 153 -14.93 13.71 -0.77
CA ARG A 153 -16.07 14.50 -1.23
C ARG A 153 -17.18 13.64 -1.86
N ASN A 154 -16.83 12.71 -2.75
CA ASN A 154 -17.82 11.85 -3.40
C ASN A 154 -18.59 10.97 -2.41
N LYS A 155 -17.94 10.54 -1.32
CA LYS A 155 -18.60 9.74 -0.29
C LYS A 155 -19.64 10.56 0.47
N THR A 156 -19.29 11.79 0.84
CA THR A 156 -20.22 12.72 1.52
C THR A 156 -21.44 13.03 0.65
N GLU A 157 -21.24 13.28 -0.66
CA GLU A 157 -22.34 13.55 -1.60
C GLU A 157 -23.27 12.33 -1.81
N ASN A 158 -22.71 11.11 -1.86
CA ASN A 158 -23.49 9.87 -1.96
C ASN A 158 -24.30 9.58 -0.68
N THR A 159 -23.73 9.80 0.52
CA THR A 159 -24.44 9.60 1.79
C THR A 159 -25.65 10.54 1.91
N ILE A 160 -25.50 11.82 1.54
CA ILE A 160 -26.60 12.80 1.55
C ILE A 160 -27.71 12.42 0.55
N SER A 161 -27.34 11.81 -0.58
CA SER A 161 -28.29 11.43 -1.63
C SER A 161 -29.15 10.22 -1.25
N LEU A 162 -28.58 9.28 -0.49
CA LEU A 162 -29.30 8.10 0.05
C LEU A 162 -30.29 8.45 1.17
N ASP A 163 -30.00 9.50 1.95
CA ASP A 163 -30.85 9.92 3.07
C ASP A 163 -32.06 10.76 2.62
N LYS A 164 -31.99 11.38 1.43
CA LYS A 164 -33.09 12.17 0.83
C LYS A 164 -34.12 11.33 0.04
N GLY A 165 -33.92 10.02 -0.04
CA GLY A 165 -34.77 9.08 -0.79
C GLY A 165 -35.66 8.18 0.09
N LYS A 166 -35.76 8.45 1.40
CA LYS A 166 -36.64 7.74 2.34
C LYS A 166 -37.80 8.61 2.80
#